data_AF-A0A0B3BIP7-F1
#
_entry.id   AF-A0A0B3BIP7-F1
#
_cell.length_a   1.000
_cell.length_b   1.000
_cell.length_c   1.000
_cell.angle_alpha   90.00
_cell.angle_beta   90.00
_cell.angle_gamma   90.00
#
_symmetry.space_group_name_H-M   'P 1'
#
loop_
_entity.id
_entity.type
_entity.pdbx_description
1 polymer ?
#
loop_
_entity_poly.entity_id
_entity_poly.type
_entity_poly.pdbx_seq_one_letter_code
_entity_poly.pdbx_strand_id
1 'polypeptide(L)' 'MNIEERVLGIDGAYGGWVVATCKNGKAFVQFFKKIEDVWYFYRDKLELVLIDIPIGLPYSEKRYRSCDEEARKLKTF' A
#
# COMPACT_ATOMS: atom_id res chain seq x y z
N MET A 1 18.92 -14.88 -9.60
CA MET A 1 17.50 -14.61 -9.32
C MET A 1 17.47 -13.49 -8.30
N ASN A 2 17.55 -12.25 -8.81
CA ASN A 2 17.75 -11.03 -8.04
C ASN A 2 16.41 -10.61 -7.47
N ILE A 3 16.37 -10.29 -6.18
CA ILE A 3 15.22 -9.64 -5.58
C ILE A 3 15.59 -8.15 -5.53
N GLU A 4 15.19 -7.34 -6.52
CA GLU A 4 13.91 -6.62 -6.71
C GLU A 4 13.72 -5.37 -5.81
N GLU A 5 14.76 -4.54 -5.62
CA GLU A 5 14.57 -3.13 -5.23
C GLU A 5 13.77 -2.31 -6.28
N ARG A 6 13.35 -2.93 -7.40
CA ARG A 6 12.60 -2.33 -8.50
C ARG A 6 11.09 -2.61 -8.44
N VAL A 7 10.63 -3.45 -7.51
CA VAL A 7 9.21 -3.79 -7.34
C VAL A 7 8.74 -3.39 -5.96
N LEU A 8 7.62 -2.66 -5.89
CA LEU A 8 6.98 -2.29 -4.62
C LEU A 8 5.60 -2.94 -4.50
N GLY A 9 5.35 -3.52 -3.32
CA GLY A 9 4.00 -3.77 -2.84
C GLY A 9 3.54 -2.61 -1.97
N ILE A 10 2.32 -2.12 -2.16
CA ILE A 10 1.75 -1.01 -1.40
C ILE A 10 0.36 -1.40 -0.94
N ASP A 11 0.08 -1.20 0.35
CA ASP A 11 -1.26 -1.39 0.94
C ASP A 11 -1.67 -0.15 1.76
N GLY A 12 -2.97 0.15 1.73
CA GLY A 12 -3.57 1.26 2.45
C GLY A 12 -3.69 0.96 3.95
N ALA A 13 -3.04 1.76 4.78
CA ALA A 13 -3.08 1.64 6.23
C ALA A 13 -3.81 2.82 6.89
N TYR A 14 -4.00 2.75 8.21
CA TYR A 14 -4.55 3.91 8.93
C TYR A 14 -3.57 5.09 8.86
N GLY A 15 -4.03 6.22 8.32
CA GLY A 15 -3.23 7.45 8.25
C GLY A 15 -2.15 7.47 7.15
N GLY A 16 -2.11 6.48 6.26
CA GLY A 16 -1.10 6.43 5.19
C GLY A 16 -1.03 5.09 4.48
N TRP A 17 0.19 4.71 4.09
CA TRP A 17 0.49 3.61 3.18
C TRP A 17 1.67 2.81 3.71
N VAL A 18 1.53 1.49 3.73
CA VAL A 18 2.62 0.57 4.00
C VAL A 18 3.22 0.14 2.67
N VAL A 19 4.53 0.33 2.53
CA VAL A 19 5.30 -0.01 1.34
C VAL A 19 6.24 -1.13 1.69
N ALA A 20 6.16 -2.23 0.94
CA ALA A 20 7.03 -3.39 1.06
C ALA A 20 7.91 -3.53 -0.19
N THR A 21 9.19 -3.78 0.03
CA THR A 21 10.16 -4.18 -0.99
C THR A 21 10.89 -5.43 -0.51
N CYS A 22 11.46 -6.20 -1.42
CA CYS A 22 12.30 -7.32 -1.05
C CYS A 22 13.70 -7.12 -1.63
N LYS A 23 14.74 -7.56 -0.91
CA LYS A 23 16.12 -7.65 -1.41
C LYS A 23 16.81 -8.86 -0.81
N ASN A 24 17.41 -9.70 -1.64
CA ASN A 24 18.11 -10.92 -1.23
C ASN A 24 17.29 -11.81 -0.26
N GLY A 25 15.98 -11.93 -0.50
CA GLY A 25 15.08 -12.77 0.29
C GLY A 25 14.60 -12.12 1.59
N LYS A 26 15.00 -10.87 1.85
CA LYS A 26 14.58 -10.10 3.03
C LYS A 26 13.56 -9.05 2.63
N ALA A 27 12.44 -9.04 3.33
CA ALA A 27 11.41 -8.01 3.20
C ALA A 27 11.80 -6.77 4.03
N PHE A 28 11.58 -5.59 3.45
CA PHE A 28 11.73 -4.31 4.11
C PHE A 28 10.41 -3.57 4.00
N VAL A 29 9.99 -2.94 5.08
CA VAL A 29 8.70 -2.27 5.18
C VAL A 29 8.90 -0.84 5.67
N GLN A 30 8.24 0.10 5.01
CA GLN A 30 8.26 1.51 5.38
C GLN A 30 6.86 2.11 5.31
N PHE A 31 6.56 3.05 6.20
CA PHE A 31 5.29 3.76 6.23
C PHE A 31 5.44 5.16 5.63
N PHE A 32 4.50 5.54 4.78
CA PHE A 32 4.41 6.86 4.18
C PHE A 32 3.03 7.46 4.46
N LYS A 33 2.98 8.74 4.83
CA LYS A 33 1.70 9.42 5.12
C LYS A 33 0.89 9.68 3.85
N LYS A 34 1.57 9.99 2.75
CA LYS A 34 0.95 10.30 1.46
C LYS A 34 1.51 9.40 0.36
N ILE A 35 0.69 9.06 -0.63
CA ILE A 35 1.11 8.16 -1.71
C ILE A 35 2.11 8.85 -2.65
N GLU A 36 2.01 10.19 -2.75
CA GLU A 36 2.92 11.04 -3.51
C GLU A 36 4.35 10.96 -2.95
N ASP A 37 4.50 10.85 -1.62
CA ASP A 37 5.80 10.71 -0.98
C ASP A 37 6.49 9.40 -1.41
N VAL A 38 5.71 8.31 -1.59
CA VAL A 38 6.21 7.05 -2.13
C VAL A 38 6.70 7.24 -3.56
N TRP A 39 5.90 7.88 -4.40
CA TRP A 39 6.25 8.13 -5.80
C TRP A 39 7.55 8.94 -5.91
N TYR A 40 7.66 10.07 -5.21
CA TYR A 40 8.87 10.89 -5.26
C TYR A 40 10.11 10.17 -4.74
N PHE A 41 9.96 9.31 -3.75
CA PHE A 41 11.09 8.57 -3.18
C PHE A 41 11.62 7.48 -4.12
N TYR A 42 10.73 6.82 -4.86
CA TYR A 42 11.08 5.62 -5.61
C TYR A 42 11.05 5.75 -7.13
N ARG A 43 10.38 6.74 -7.74
CA ARG A 43 10.11 6.81 -9.19
C ARG A 43 11.30 6.54 -10.12
N ASP A 44 12.51 6.91 -9.72
CA ASP A 44 13.72 6.76 -10.55
C ASP A 44 14.38 5.37 -10.41
N LYS A 45 13.85 4.50 -9.56
CA LYS A 45 14.42 3.18 -9.20
C LYS A 45 13.47 2.02 -9.50
N LEU A 46 12.24 2.29 -9.93
CA LEU A 46 11.17 1.30 -10.04
C LEU A 46 10.93 0.83 -11.47
N GLU A 47 10.56 -0.44 -11.60
CA GLU A 47 10.02 -1.05 -12.81
C GLU A 47 8.53 -1.37 -12.65
N LEU A 48 8.08 -1.69 -11.43
CA LEU A 48 6.70 -2.09 -11.16
C LEU A 48 6.23 -1.64 -9.77
N VAL A 49 4.99 -1.19 -9.72
CA VAL A 49 4.30 -0.87 -8.47
C VAL A 49 2.99 -1.65 -8.43
N LEU A 50 2.81 -2.41 -7.36
CA LEU A 50 1.61 -3.18 -7.06
C LEU A 50 0.91 -2.51 -5.89
N ILE A 51 -0.25 -1.91 -6.13
CA ILE A 51 -1.04 -1.25 -5.09
C ILE A 51 -2.30 -2.08 -4.85
N ASP A 52 -2.48 -2.56 -3.62
CA ASP A 52 -3.74 -3.16 -3.22
C ASP A 52 -4.79 -2.06 -3.10
N ILE A 53 -5.66 -2.00 -4.12
CA ILE A 53 -6.80 -1.09 -4.16
C ILE A 53 -8.05 -1.96 -4.09
N PRO A 54 -8.91 -1.76 -3.07
CA PRO A 54 -10.15 -2.51 -2.99
C PRO A 54 -11.00 -2.23 -4.23
N ILE A 55 -11.29 -3.26 -5.03
CA ILE A 55 -12.13 -3.15 -6.23
C ILE A 55 -13.60 -3.30 -5.83
N GLY A 56 -14.44 -2.34 -6.21
CA GLY A 56 -15.85 -2.28 -5.82
C GLY A 56 -16.38 -0.86 -5.98
N LEU A 57 -17.40 -0.73 -6.81
CA LEU A 57 -17.95 0.57 -7.20
C LEU A 57 -18.63 1.23 -5.98
N PRO A 58 -18.54 2.57 -5.83
CA PRO A 58 -19.33 3.34 -4.88
C PRO A 58 -20.80 3.37 -5.34
N TYR A 59 -21.45 2.21 -5.46
CA TYR A 59 -22.86 2.10 -5.83
C TYR A 59 -23.81 2.29 -4.65
N SER A 60 -23.26 2.54 -3.46
CA SER A 60 -24.02 2.96 -2.29
C SER A 60 -23.73 4.44 -2.03
N GLU A 61 -24.72 5.19 -1.55
CA GLU A 61 -24.58 6.59 -1.06
C GLU A 61 -23.50 6.77 0.03
N LYS A 62 -22.85 5.67 0.46
CA LYS A 62 -21.76 5.65 1.43
C LYS A 62 -20.41 5.81 0.74
N ARG A 63 -19.60 6.69 1.32
CA ARG A 63 -18.20 6.95 0.95
C ARG A 63 -17.27 5.73 1.15
N TYR A 64 -17.58 4.85 2.09
CA TYR A 64 -16.81 3.64 2.41
C TYR A 64 -17.71 2.41 2.37
N ARG A 65 -17.16 1.25 1.99
CA ARG A 65 -17.90 -0.01 2.07
C ARG A 65 -18.01 -0.41 3.53
N SER A 66 -19.13 -1.04 3.92
CA SER A 66 -19.31 -1.47 5.30
C SER A 66 -18.24 -2.46 5.75
N CYS A 67 -17.68 -3.28 4.85
CA CYS A 67 -16.53 -4.12 5.18
C CYS A 67 -15.28 -3.29 5.54
N ASP A 68 -15.05 -2.16 4.88
CA ASP A 68 -13.91 -1.27 5.17
C ASP A 68 -14.09 -0.58 6.53
N GLU A 69 -15.34 -0.23 6.89
CA GLU A 69 -15.67 0.35 8.19
C GLU A 69 -15.44 -0.64 9.33
N GLU A 70 -15.92 -1.88 9.20
CA GLU A 70 -15.71 -2.92 10.22
C GLU A 70 -14.24 -3.32 10.34
N ALA A 71 -13.52 -3.47 9.21
CA ALA A 71 -12.08 -3.75 9.22
C ALA A 71 -11.28 -2.66 9.95
N ARG A 72 -11.75 -1.40 9.91
CA ARG A 72 -11.11 -0.30 10.63
C ARG A 72 -11.39 -0.34 12.14
N LYS A 73 -12.49 -0.94 12.61
CA LYS A 73 -12.81 -1.05 14.04
C LYS A 73 -11.96 -2.09 14.77
N LEU A 74 -11.50 -3.12 14.07
CA LEU A 74 -10.65 -4.19 14.63
C LEU A 74 -9.18 -3.77 14.85
N LYS A 75 -8.84 -2.50 14.66
CA LYS A 75 -7.47 -1.99 14.77
C LYS A 75 -7.04 -1.80 16.23
N THR A 76 -6.64 -2.89 16.86
CA THR A 76 -5.81 -2.87 18.07
C THR A 76 -4.35 -3.03 17.64
N PHE A 77 -3.57 -1.94 17.67
CA PHE A 77 -2.10 -1.97 17.61
C PHE A 77 -1.57 -1.06 18.71
#